data_AF-A0A257A685-F1
#
_entry.id   AF-A0A257A685-F1
#
_cell.length_a   1.000
_cell.length_b   1.000
_cell.length_c   1.000
_cell.angle_alpha   90.00
_cell.angle_beta   90.00
_cell.angle_gamma   90.00
#
_symmetry.space_group_name_H-M   'P 1'
#
loop_
_entity.id
_entity.type
_entity.pdbx_description
1 polymer ?
#
loop_
_entity_poly.entity_id
_entity_poly.type
_entity_poly.pdbx_seq_one_letter_code
_entity_poly.pdbx_strand_id
1 'polypeptide(L)'
;MELISLIVGFVVGIVAVSLAIELGWRKEEAPEKCKLARRWNIGEIKNPLVVAEKIKMEMPEDAKIVVAVQTQYSKKAKVNPEVKGNFIIGDDRALIFSGEIKEDQLAFWTIDESIMRALRNQFYKLWEEKEEKKAVTTKIPEKGGVTIRGLVRAVVPYRDKYLIRLSYEGGVTGILINERLDLEGRKIEVEGEVSKEMKPFINAYHIEVLE
;
A
#
# COMPACT_ATOMS: atom_id res chain seq x y z
N MET A 1 -12.42 -18.35 69.60
CA MET A 1 -12.88 -17.30 68.64
C MET A 1 -11.80 -16.94 67.63
N GLU A 2 -10.56 -16.67 68.07
CA GLU A 2 -9.49 -16.19 67.16
C GLU A 2 -9.03 -17.21 66.12
N LEU A 3 -8.85 -18.49 66.50
CA LEU A 3 -8.43 -19.53 65.55
C LEU A 3 -9.47 -19.79 64.45
N ILE A 4 -10.76 -19.70 64.79
CA ILE A 4 -11.87 -19.90 63.83
C ILE A 4 -11.92 -18.71 62.86
N SER A 5 -11.76 -17.49 63.37
CA SER A 5 -11.62 -16.27 62.57
C SER A 5 -10.45 -16.35 61.59
N LEU A 6 -9.29 -16.83 62.04
CA LEU A 6 -8.09 -17.02 61.21
C LEU A 6 -8.36 -18.00 60.05
N ILE A 7 -8.99 -19.14 60.35
CA ILE A 7 -9.31 -20.17 59.35
C ILE A 7 -10.30 -19.62 58.32
N VAL A 8 -11.34 -18.92 58.77
CA VAL A 8 -12.34 -18.32 57.87
C VAL A 8 -11.70 -17.25 56.99
N GLY A 9 -10.87 -16.37 57.54
CA GLY A 9 -10.14 -15.35 56.77
C GLY A 9 -9.19 -15.96 55.74
N PHE A 10 -8.51 -17.05 56.08
CA PHE A 10 -7.63 -17.77 55.17
C PHE A 10 -8.38 -18.39 54.00
N VAL A 11 -9.52 -19.05 54.25
CA VAL A 11 -10.36 -19.65 53.20
C VAL A 11 -10.92 -18.58 52.27
N VAL A 12 -11.44 -17.47 52.81
CA VAL A 12 -11.96 -16.36 52.01
C VAL A 12 -10.84 -15.72 51.18
N GLY A 13 -9.64 -15.56 51.75
CA GLY A 13 -8.47 -15.04 51.06
C GLY A 13 -8.06 -15.89 49.86
N ILE A 14 -8.01 -17.21 50.02
CA ILE A 14 -7.69 -18.13 48.91
C ILE A 14 -8.73 -18.00 47.80
N VAL A 15 -10.01 -18.03 48.12
CA VAL A 15 -11.10 -17.93 47.13
C VAL A 15 -11.03 -16.60 46.37
N ALA A 16 -10.79 -15.48 47.07
CA ALA A 16 -10.65 -14.18 46.46
C ALA A 16 -9.44 -14.09 45.51
N VAL A 17 -8.28 -14.64 45.93
CA VAL A 17 -7.07 -14.67 45.09
C VAL A 17 -7.27 -15.54 43.86
N SER A 18 -7.89 -16.71 44.00
CA SER A 18 -8.20 -17.59 42.87
C SER A 18 -9.12 -16.92 41.84
N LEU A 19 -10.18 -16.25 42.29
CA LEU A 19 -11.09 -15.50 41.42
C LEU A 19 -10.37 -14.32 40.73
N ALA A 20 -9.50 -13.61 41.45
CA ALA A 20 -8.73 -12.50 40.89
C ALA A 20 -7.76 -12.97 39.79
N ILE A 21 -7.09 -14.11 39.98
CA ILE A 21 -6.22 -14.70 38.95
C ILE A 21 -7.04 -15.14 37.73
N GLU A 22 -8.18 -15.80 37.94
CA GLU A 22 -9.03 -16.29 36.86
C GLU A 22 -9.63 -15.13 36.02
N LEU A 23 -10.01 -14.04 36.68
CA LEU A 23 -10.46 -12.82 36.01
C LEU A 23 -9.32 -12.07 35.31
N GLY A 24 -8.13 -12.01 35.92
CA GLY A 24 -6.94 -11.37 35.34
C GLY A 24 -6.33 -12.15 34.16
N TRP A 25 -6.57 -13.45 34.06
CA TRP A 25 -6.11 -14.32 32.97
C TRP A 25 -7.11 -14.53 31.84
N ARG A 26 -8.31 -13.94 31.91
CA ARG A 26 -9.13 -13.79 30.71
C ARG A 26 -8.40 -12.85 29.75
N LYS A 27 -7.55 -13.42 28.90
CA LYS A 27 -7.09 -12.77 27.68
C LYS A 27 -8.34 -12.39 26.92
N GLU A 28 -8.63 -11.09 26.83
CA GLU A 28 -9.53 -10.60 25.79
C GLU A 28 -8.97 -11.15 24.47
N GLU A 29 -9.75 -12.00 23.81
CA GLU A 29 -9.39 -12.47 22.47
C GLU A 29 -9.21 -11.24 21.60
N ALA A 30 -7.98 -11.05 21.09
CA ALA A 30 -7.69 -9.92 20.24
C ALA A 30 -8.72 -9.92 19.09
N PRO A 31 -9.33 -8.76 18.78
CA PRO A 31 -10.37 -8.71 17.76
C PRO A 31 -9.81 -9.29 16.46
N GLU A 32 -10.51 -10.29 15.90
CA GLU A 32 -10.07 -10.94 14.66
C GLU A 32 -9.91 -9.87 13.57
N LYS A 33 -8.68 -9.72 13.09
CA LYS A 33 -8.32 -8.70 12.10
C LYS A 33 -8.81 -9.02 10.69
N CYS A 34 -9.19 -10.26 10.45
CA CYS A 34 -9.72 -10.73 9.18
C CYS A 34 -10.89 -11.68 9.44
N LYS A 35 -11.99 -11.47 8.73
CA LYS A 35 -13.24 -12.19 8.94
C LYS A 35 -13.92 -12.47 7.60
N LEU A 36 -14.73 -13.51 7.57
CA LEU A 36 -15.57 -13.81 6.42
C LEU A 36 -16.77 -12.86 6.37
N ALA A 37 -16.91 -12.09 5.30
CA ALA A 37 -18.07 -11.25 5.03
C ALA A 37 -19.02 -11.98 4.08
N ARG A 38 -20.13 -12.49 4.64
CA ARG A 38 -21.24 -13.09 3.86
C ARG A 38 -22.24 -12.05 3.35
N ARG A 39 -22.27 -10.88 3.99
CA ARG A 39 -23.07 -9.72 3.62
C ARG A 39 -22.16 -8.50 3.71
N TRP A 40 -22.14 -7.69 2.66
CA TRP A 40 -21.42 -6.43 2.59
C TRP A 40 -22.14 -5.53 1.59
N ASN A 41 -21.97 -4.23 1.75
CA ASN A 41 -22.55 -3.24 0.86
C ASN A 41 -21.47 -2.20 0.52
N ILE A 42 -21.26 -1.96 -0.78
CA ILE A 42 -20.30 -0.95 -1.24
C ILE A 42 -20.70 0.47 -0.86
N GLY A 43 -22.01 0.75 -0.74
CA GLY A 43 -22.51 2.07 -0.35
C GLY A 43 -22.23 2.45 1.10
N GLU A 44 -21.84 1.49 1.94
CA GLU A 44 -21.39 1.77 3.31
C GLU A 44 -19.91 2.19 3.36
N ILE A 45 -19.17 1.99 2.27
CA ILE A 45 -17.75 2.28 2.17
C ILE A 45 -17.58 3.63 1.50
N LYS A 46 -17.09 4.63 2.25
CA LYS A 46 -16.84 5.97 1.73
C LYS A 46 -15.59 6.00 0.87
N ASN A 47 -15.61 6.78 -0.23
CA ASN A 47 -14.50 6.98 -1.15
C ASN A 47 -13.77 5.69 -1.56
N PRO A 48 -14.49 4.64 -2.00
CA PRO A 48 -13.90 3.31 -2.14
C PRO A 48 -12.84 3.29 -3.25
N LEU A 49 -11.69 2.69 -2.95
CA LEU A 49 -10.68 2.35 -3.95
C LEU A 49 -10.91 0.91 -4.41
N VAL A 50 -11.24 0.73 -5.68
CA VAL A 50 -11.67 -0.56 -6.23
C VAL A 50 -10.63 -1.05 -7.24
N VAL A 51 -10.19 -2.28 -7.07
CA VAL A 51 -9.43 -3.03 -8.09
C VAL A 51 -10.21 -4.28 -8.42
N ALA A 52 -10.47 -4.52 -9.71
CA ALA A 52 -11.17 -5.72 -10.12
C ALA A 52 -10.75 -6.18 -11.51
N GLU A 53 -10.67 -7.49 -11.72
CA GLU A 53 -10.55 -8.03 -13.08
C GLU A 53 -11.81 -7.69 -13.89
N LYS A 54 -12.98 -7.84 -13.26
CA LYS A 54 -14.28 -7.50 -13.83
C LYS A 54 -15.27 -7.11 -12.74
N ILE A 55 -16.08 -6.10 -13.03
CA ILE A 55 -17.16 -5.61 -12.15
C ILE A 55 -18.50 -6.00 -12.76
N LYS A 56 -19.42 -6.51 -11.92
CA LYS A 56 -20.77 -6.93 -12.32
C LYS A 56 -21.88 -6.29 -11.48
N MET A 57 -21.60 -5.18 -10.83
CA MET A 57 -22.56 -4.40 -10.05
C MET A 57 -22.24 -2.92 -10.14
N GLU A 58 -23.24 -2.08 -9.89
CA GLU A 58 -23.05 -0.63 -9.84
C GLU A 58 -22.07 -0.24 -8.71
N MET A 59 -21.25 0.77 -9.00
CA MET A 59 -20.29 1.32 -8.06
C MET A 59 -20.71 2.73 -7.64
N PRO A 60 -20.46 3.14 -6.39
CA PRO A 60 -20.69 4.52 -5.95
C PRO A 60 -19.97 5.54 -6.84
N GLU A 61 -20.55 6.73 -7.00
CA GLU A 61 -19.99 7.75 -7.90
C GLU A 61 -18.63 8.30 -7.43
N ASP A 62 -18.36 8.25 -6.13
CA ASP A 62 -17.11 8.67 -5.49
C ASP A 62 -16.02 7.58 -5.51
N ALA A 63 -16.33 6.40 -6.09
CA ALA A 63 -15.38 5.30 -6.19
C ALA A 63 -14.26 5.60 -7.20
N LYS A 64 -13.01 5.34 -6.80
CA LYS A 64 -11.88 5.28 -7.74
C LYS A 64 -11.66 3.84 -8.15
N ILE A 65 -11.85 3.54 -9.43
CA ILE A 65 -11.95 2.16 -9.92
C ILE A 65 -10.85 1.87 -10.96
N VAL A 66 -10.06 0.82 -10.73
CA VAL A 66 -9.19 0.23 -11.75
C VAL A 66 -9.72 -1.15 -12.14
N VAL A 67 -9.85 -1.40 -13.44
CA VAL A 67 -10.29 -2.70 -13.96
C VAL A 67 -9.35 -3.30 -14.99
N ALA A 68 -9.24 -4.63 -15.04
CA ALA A 68 -8.59 -5.31 -16.16
C ALA A 68 -9.42 -5.19 -17.44
N VAL A 69 -10.73 -5.43 -17.31
CA VAL A 69 -11.67 -5.40 -18.43
C VAL A 69 -12.83 -4.47 -18.11
N GLN A 70 -13.09 -3.54 -19.03
CA GLN A 70 -14.21 -2.62 -18.91
C GLN A 70 -15.55 -3.35 -19.10
N THR A 71 -16.55 -2.96 -18.31
CA THR A 71 -17.91 -3.49 -18.35
C THR A 71 -18.92 -2.34 -18.39
N GLN A 72 -20.21 -2.66 -18.53
CA GLN A 72 -21.27 -1.65 -18.41
C GLN A 72 -21.29 -0.93 -17.06
N TYR A 73 -20.79 -1.58 -16.00
CA TYR A 73 -20.74 -1.08 -14.63
C TYR A 73 -19.44 -0.33 -14.29
N SER A 74 -18.46 -0.33 -15.19
CA SER A 74 -17.14 0.29 -14.97
C SER A 74 -16.79 1.34 -16.03
N LYS A 75 -17.80 2.06 -16.53
CA LYS A 75 -17.63 3.09 -17.58
C LYS A 75 -16.66 4.21 -17.18
N LYS A 76 -16.66 4.63 -15.90
CA LYS A 76 -15.76 5.66 -15.35
C LYS A 76 -14.43 5.10 -14.83
N ALA A 77 -14.19 3.78 -14.95
CA ALA A 77 -12.99 3.15 -14.40
C ALA A 77 -11.76 3.33 -15.30
N LYS A 78 -10.58 3.37 -14.68
CA LYS A 78 -9.30 3.27 -15.40
C LYS A 78 -9.07 1.81 -15.80
N VAL A 79 -8.76 1.57 -17.07
CA VAL A 79 -8.44 0.22 -17.55
C VAL A 79 -6.94 -0.02 -17.42
N ASN A 80 -6.56 -1.08 -16.70
CA ASN A 80 -5.18 -1.53 -16.56
C ASN A 80 -5.15 -3.08 -16.69
N PRO A 81 -4.60 -3.63 -17.79
CA PRO A 81 -4.51 -5.08 -18.01
C PRO A 81 -3.64 -5.86 -17.01
N GLU A 82 -2.79 -5.19 -16.22
CA GLU A 82 -1.94 -5.82 -15.20
C GLU A 82 -2.69 -6.11 -13.89
N VAL A 83 -3.95 -5.69 -13.78
CA VAL A 83 -4.82 -6.03 -12.64
C VAL A 83 -4.90 -7.54 -12.48
N LYS A 84 -4.46 -8.03 -11.31
CA LYS A 84 -4.54 -9.43 -10.87
C LYS A 84 -5.18 -9.45 -9.49
N GLY A 85 -6.46 -9.80 -9.44
CA GLY A 85 -7.24 -9.85 -8.20
C GLY A 85 -8.36 -8.81 -8.09
N ASN A 86 -9.17 -8.99 -7.05
CA ASN A 86 -10.41 -8.27 -6.83
C ASN A 86 -10.50 -7.82 -5.37
N PHE A 87 -10.49 -6.51 -5.13
CA PHE A 87 -10.61 -5.95 -3.78
C PHE A 87 -11.17 -4.52 -3.78
N ILE A 88 -11.71 -4.14 -2.64
CA ILE A 88 -12.25 -2.81 -2.35
C ILE A 88 -11.62 -2.32 -1.06
N ILE A 89 -11.13 -1.09 -1.04
CA ILE A 89 -10.51 -0.47 0.14
C ILE A 89 -11.34 0.74 0.54
N GLY A 90 -11.80 0.75 1.78
CA GLY A 90 -12.37 1.92 2.44
C GLY A 90 -11.38 2.60 3.36
N ASP A 91 -11.91 3.51 4.17
CA ASP A 91 -11.14 4.18 5.22
C ASP A 91 -10.89 3.27 6.43
N ASP A 92 -11.86 2.41 6.76
CA ASP A 92 -11.88 1.57 7.97
C ASP A 92 -11.51 0.09 7.72
N ARG A 93 -11.76 -0.41 6.51
CA ARG A 93 -11.59 -1.83 6.16
C ARG A 93 -11.35 -2.03 4.67
N ALA A 94 -10.86 -3.21 4.31
CA ALA A 94 -10.84 -3.70 2.93
C ALA A 94 -11.68 -4.96 2.80
N LEU A 95 -12.26 -5.17 1.62
CA LEU A 95 -12.91 -6.39 1.17
C LEU A 95 -12.06 -7.03 0.08
N ILE A 96 -11.76 -8.31 0.23
CA ILE A 96 -10.97 -9.10 -0.71
C ILE A 96 -11.86 -10.21 -1.26
N PHE A 97 -11.92 -10.32 -2.58
CA PHE A 97 -12.79 -11.25 -3.29
C PHE A 97 -11.95 -12.32 -4.00
N SER A 98 -12.41 -13.57 -3.93
CA SER A 98 -11.80 -14.69 -4.66
C SER A 98 -12.21 -14.75 -6.15
N GLY A 99 -13.12 -13.88 -6.59
CA GLY A 99 -13.62 -13.80 -7.95
C GLY A 99 -14.14 -12.40 -8.27
N GLU A 100 -14.91 -12.30 -9.34
CA GLU A 100 -15.49 -11.03 -9.82
C GLU A 100 -16.30 -10.32 -8.71
N ILE A 101 -16.27 -8.99 -8.71
CA ILE A 101 -17.03 -8.18 -7.76
C ILE A 101 -18.49 -8.10 -8.22
N LYS A 102 -19.39 -8.66 -7.41
CA LYS A 102 -20.85 -8.66 -7.61
C LYS A 102 -21.56 -8.72 -6.25
N GLU A 103 -22.83 -8.37 -6.24
CA GLU A 103 -23.69 -8.50 -5.06
C GLU A 103 -23.70 -9.94 -4.52
N ASP A 104 -23.83 -10.07 -3.20
CA ASP A 104 -23.87 -11.35 -2.46
C ASP A 104 -22.68 -12.29 -2.66
N GLN A 105 -21.59 -11.81 -3.29
CA GLN A 105 -20.35 -12.57 -3.38
C GLN A 105 -19.67 -12.62 -2.00
N LEU A 106 -19.22 -13.82 -1.62
CA LEU A 106 -18.43 -13.99 -0.40
C LEU A 106 -17.10 -13.21 -0.51
N ALA A 107 -16.80 -12.46 0.53
CA ALA A 107 -15.58 -11.67 0.64
C ALA A 107 -14.87 -11.93 1.98
N PHE A 108 -13.58 -11.66 2.04
CA PHE A 108 -12.86 -11.50 3.30
C PHE A 108 -12.78 -10.02 3.61
N TRP A 109 -13.23 -9.61 4.78
CA TRP A 109 -12.98 -8.25 5.26
C TRP A 109 -11.81 -8.26 6.22
N THR A 110 -10.95 -7.25 6.10
CA THR A 110 -9.76 -7.10 6.93
C THR A 110 -9.60 -5.66 7.38
N ILE A 111 -9.13 -5.52 8.62
CA ILE A 111 -8.67 -4.27 9.24
C ILE A 111 -7.17 -4.34 9.56
N ASP A 112 -6.47 -5.36 9.06
CA ASP A 112 -5.04 -5.49 9.29
C ASP A 112 -4.27 -4.41 8.49
N GLU A 113 -3.63 -3.51 9.21
CA GLU A 113 -2.86 -2.39 8.64
C GLU A 113 -1.81 -2.79 7.61
N SER A 114 -1.17 -3.95 7.80
CA SER A 114 -0.15 -4.43 6.86
C SER A 114 -0.77 -4.81 5.52
N ILE A 115 -1.95 -5.46 5.56
CA ILE A 115 -2.72 -5.84 4.38
C ILE A 115 -3.33 -4.60 3.74
N MET A 116 -3.96 -3.72 4.52
CA MET A 116 -4.54 -2.46 4.05
C MET A 116 -3.51 -1.62 3.28
N ARG A 117 -2.31 -1.49 3.83
CA ARG A 117 -1.20 -0.77 3.19
C ARG A 117 -0.75 -1.46 1.89
N ALA A 118 -0.63 -2.79 1.88
CA ALA A 118 -0.24 -3.53 0.68
C ALA A 118 -1.26 -3.37 -0.45
N LEU A 119 -2.56 -3.51 -0.15
CA LEU A 119 -3.65 -3.33 -1.11
C LEU A 119 -3.68 -1.88 -1.64
N ARG A 120 -3.50 -0.89 -0.76
CA ARG A 120 -3.49 0.52 -1.15
C ARG A 120 -2.31 0.84 -2.08
N ASN A 121 -1.13 0.33 -1.78
CA ASN A 121 0.04 0.46 -2.65
C ASN A 121 -0.19 -0.21 -4.01
N GLN A 122 -0.83 -1.39 -4.02
CA GLN A 122 -1.18 -2.08 -5.26
C GLN A 122 -2.19 -1.27 -6.08
N PHE A 123 -3.23 -0.71 -5.44
CA PHE A 123 -4.18 0.18 -6.09
C PHE A 123 -3.46 1.36 -6.73
N TYR A 124 -2.63 2.10 -5.99
CA TYR A 124 -1.94 3.27 -6.54
C TYR A 124 -0.97 2.91 -7.65
N LYS A 125 -0.27 1.77 -7.56
CA LYS A 125 0.57 1.31 -8.67
C LYS A 125 -0.22 1.08 -9.96
N LEU A 126 -1.41 0.48 -9.85
CA LEU A 126 -2.29 0.22 -11.00
C LEU A 126 -3.00 1.49 -11.48
N TRP A 127 -3.32 2.39 -10.55
CA TRP A 127 -3.97 3.68 -10.80
C TRP A 127 -3.01 4.70 -11.43
N GLU A 128 -1.75 4.71 -11.02
CA GLU A 128 -0.70 5.61 -11.51
C GLU A 128 0.00 5.09 -12.77
N GLU A 129 -0.59 4.09 -13.46
CA GLU A 129 0.02 3.63 -14.70
C GLU A 129 0.15 4.79 -15.69
N LYS A 130 1.43 5.05 -15.98
CA LYS A 130 2.02 6.08 -16.83
C LYS A 130 1.15 6.39 -18.04
N GLU A 131 1.21 7.64 -18.49
CA GLU A 131 0.83 8.04 -19.86
C GLU A 131 1.62 7.33 -20.99
N GLU A 132 2.20 6.15 -20.77
CA GLU A 132 2.80 5.33 -21.79
C GLU A 132 1.76 4.34 -22.33
N LYS A 133 0.82 4.83 -23.15
CA LYS A 133 0.18 4.06 -24.25
C LYS A 133 -0.89 4.85 -25.03
N LYS A 134 -0.66 6.14 -25.34
CA LYS A 134 -1.23 6.73 -26.56
C LYS A 134 -0.22 7.65 -27.23
N ALA A 135 0.38 7.11 -28.30
CA ALA A 135 0.93 7.83 -29.44
C ALA A 135 1.95 8.95 -29.17
N VAL A 136 3.22 8.59 -29.02
CA VAL A 136 4.25 9.07 -29.96
C VAL A 136 5.18 7.91 -30.25
N THR A 137 5.20 7.47 -31.50
CA THR A 137 6.34 6.76 -32.11
C THR A 137 7.54 7.70 -32.09
N THR A 138 8.19 7.85 -30.95
CA THR A 138 9.57 8.29 -30.89
C THR A 138 10.36 7.05 -30.55
N LYS A 139 11.11 6.56 -31.55
CA LYS A 139 12.14 5.56 -31.37
C LYS A 139 13.05 6.01 -30.23
N ILE A 140 12.87 5.47 -29.03
CA ILE A 140 13.89 5.54 -27.99
C ILE A 140 14.83 4.37 -28.28
N PRO A 141 16.10 4.62 -28.67
CA PRO A 141 17.00 3.56 -29.09
C PRO A 141 17.32 2.63 -27.91
N GLU A 142 17.46 1.33 -28.19
CA GLU A 142 17.83 0.28 -27.22
C GLU A 142 19.27 0.40 -26.66
N LYS A 143 19.92 1.57 -26.78
CA LYS A 143 21.17 1.93 -26.10
C LYS A 143 21.21 3.46 -25.97
N GLY A 144 21.32 3.98 -24.76
CA GLY A 144 21.50 5.42 -24.54
C GLY A 144 21.11 5.82 -23.13
N GLY A 145 21.99 6.58 -22.46
CA GLY A 145 21.77 7.11 -21.13
C GLY A 145 20.48 7.93 -21.02
N VAL A 146 19.97 8.04 -19.80
CA VAL A 146 18.88 8.93 -19.41
C VAL A 146 19.47 10.20 -18.81
N THR A 147 19.00 11.34 -19.28
CA THR A 147 19.30 12.66 -18.68
C THR A 147 18.05 13.14 -17.95
N ILE A 148 18.15 13.38 -16.64
CA ILE A 148 17.03 13.83 -15.80
C ILE A 148 17.44 15.07 -15.02
N ARG A 149 16.59 16.09 -15.04
CA ARG A 149 16.73 17.32 -14.26
C ARG A 149 15.73 17.34 -13.12
N GLY A 150 16.17 17.68 -11.91
CA GLY A 150 15.25 17.74 -10.76
C GLY A 150 15.85 18.36 -9.51
N LEU A 151 15.02 18.48 -8.47
CA LEU A 151 15.39 18.97 -7.15
C LEU A 151 15.74 17.80 -6.23
N VAL A 152 16.93 17.85 -5.62
CA VAL A 152 17.35 16.85 -4.63
C VAL A 152 16.59 17.05 -3.32
N ARG A 153 15.83 16.02 -2.94
CA ARG A 153 15.05 16.01 -1.70
C ARG A 153 15.83 15.49 -0.50
N ALA A 154 16.69 14.51 -0.73
CA ALA A 154 17.53 13.90 0.31
C ALA A 154 18.67 13.10 -0.34
N VAL A 155 19.78 12.97 0.39
CA VAL A 155 20.88 12.05 0.06
C VAL A 155 21.08 11.10 1.24
N VAL A 156 20.70 9.83 1.06
CA VAL A 156 20.69 8.84 2.15
C VAL A 156 21.62 7.67 1.84
N PRO A 157 22.28 7.07 2.86
CA PRO A 157 23.04 5.85 2.66
C PRO A 157 22.10 4.71 2.22
N TYR A 158 22.53 3.93 1.22
CA TYR A 158 21.78 2.81 0.66
C TYR A 158 22.72 1.66 0.27
N ARG A 159 22.77 0.63 1.13
CA ARG A 159 23.75 -0.47 1.05
C ARG A 159 25.18 0.10 1.06
N ASP A 160 26.02 -0.30 0.10
CA ASP A 160 27.39 0.16 -0.06
C ASP A 160 27.50 1.45 -0.91
N LYS A 161 26.38 2.14 -1.13
CA LYS A 161 26.25 3.34 -1.98
C LYS A 161 25.43 4.41 -1.28
N TYR A 162 25.20 5.53 -1.97
CA TYR A 162 24.25 6.55 -1.56
C TYR A 162 23.12 6.69 -2.58
N LEU A 163 21.93 7.00 -2.09
CA LEU A 163 20.72 7.22 -2.88
C LEU A 163 20.32 8.69 -2.79
N ILE A 164 20.37 9.38 -3.92
CA ILE A 164 19.76 10.69 -4.10
C ILE A 164 18.29 10.49 -4.44
N ARG A 165 17.39 11.08 -3.65
CA ARG A 165 15.97 11.19 -3.99
C ARG A 165 15.75 12.46 -4.81
N LEU A 166 15.60 12.31 -6.12
CA LEU A 166 15.44 13.41 -7.05
C LEU A 166 13.96 13.58 -7.43
N SER A 167 13.42 14.78 -7.18
CA SER A 167 12.08 15.18 -7.60
C SER A 167 12.18 15.87 -8.96
N TYR A 168 11.58 15.31 -10.00
CA TYR A 168 11.53 15.84 -11.36
C TYR A 168 10.08 15.98 -11.83
N GLU A 169 9.85 16.51 -13.03
CA GLU A 169 8.49 16.76 -13.54
C GLU A 169 7.60 15.49 -13.59
N GLY A 170 8.21 14.32 -13.79
CA GLY A 170 7.51 13.02 -13.83
C GLY A 170 7.40 12.28 -12.49
N GLY A 171 7.76 12.91 -11.37
CA GLY A 171 7.64 12.34 -10.02
C GLY A 171 8.96 12.30 -9.24
N VAL A 172 9.18 11.24 -8.45
CA VAL A 172 10.40 11.06 -7.65
C VAL A 172 11.16 9.84 -8.16
N THR A 173 12.44 10.03 -8.49
CA THR A 173 13.34 8.95 -8.90
C THR A 173 14.52 8.83 -7.94
N GLY A 174 15.10 7.64 -7.88
CA GLY A 174 16.26 7.34 -7.06
C GLY A 174 17.53 7.25 -7.91
N ILE A 175 18.54 8.03 -7.58
CA ILE A 175 19.84 7.99 -8.27
C ILE A 175 20.89 7.40 -7.32
N LEU A 176 21.58 6.37 -7.78
CA LEU A 176 22.65 5.72 -7.06
C LEU A 176 23.99 6.40 -7.41
N ILE A 177 24.70 6.80 -6.37
CA ILE A 177 26.05 7.38 -6.43
C ILE A 177 26.96 6.58 -5.49
N ASN A 178 28.26 6.53 -5.79
CA ASN A 178 29.21 5.73 -5.00
C ASN A 178 29.76 6.48 -3.78
N GLU A 179 29.65 7.81 -3.75
CA GLU A 179 30.14 8.67 -2.68
C GLU A 179 29.07 9.65 -2.23
N ARG A 180 29.18 10.15 -0.99
CA ARG A 180 28.22 11.12 -0.46
C ARG A 180 28.47 12.49 -1.10
N LEU A 181 27.44 13.07 -1.69
CA LEU A 181 27.45 14.44 -2.20
C LEU A 181 26.43 15.30 -1.44
N ASP A 182 26.82 16.48 -0.98
CA ASP A 182 25.93 17.41 -0.27
C ASP A 182 25.11 18.24 -1.27
N LEU A 183 24.12 17.58 -1.88
CA LEU A 183 23.29 18.14 -2.94
C LEU A 183 21.86 18.47 -2.48
N GLU A 184 21.52 18.24 -1.21
CA GLU A 184 20.17 18.48 -0.69
C GLU A 184 19.70 19.91 -0.92
N GLY A 185 18.49 20.06 -1.46
CA GLY A 185 17.92 21.35 -1.82
C GLY A 185 18.42 21.95 -3.13
N ARG A 186 19.40 21.33 -3.81
CA ARG A 186 19.91 21.82 -5.10
C ARG A 186 19.14 21.22 -6.27
N LYS A 187 19.08 21.98 -7.38
CA LYS A 187 18.68 21.43 -8.68
C LYS A 187 19.89 20.80 -9.33
N ILE A 188 19.72 19.61 -9.87
CA ILE A 188 20.79 18.88 -10.55
C ILE A 188 20.27 18.30 -11.87
N GLU A 189 21.18 18.22 -12.85
CA GLU A 189 21.05 17.39 -14.03
C GLU A 189 21.88 16.12 -13.83
N VAL A 190 21.29 14.97 -14.14
CA VAL A 190 21.91 13.68 -13.92
C VAL A 190 21.86 12.90 -15.21
N GLU A 191 23.02 12.48 -15.68
CA GLU A 191 23.15 11.52 -16.77
C GLU A 191 23.52 10.15 -16.21
N GLY A 192 22.75 9.14 -16.60
CA GLY A 192 22.92 7.80 -16.05
C GLY A 192 22.28 6.71 -16.90
N GLU A 193 22.34 5.48 -16.40
CA GLU A 193 21.62 4.36 -16.98
C GLU A 193 20.62 3.79 -15.99
N VAL A 194 19.44 3.41 -16.46
CA VAL A 194 18.43 2.73 -15.63
C VAL A 194 19.00 1.37 -15.22
N SER A 195 19.11 1.14 -13.91
CA SER A 195 19.59 -0.12 -13.36
C SER A 195 18.68 -1.27 -13.80
N LYS A 196 19.24 -2.21 -14.57
CA LYS A 196 18.52 -3.42 -15.02
C LYS A 196 18.17 -4.34 -13.85
N GLU A 197 18.99 -4.34 -12.80
CA GLU A 197 18.87 -5.21 -11.63
C GLU A 197 18.00 -4.62 -10.53
N MET A 198 17.96 -3.29 -10.39
CA MET A 198 17.21 -2.61 -9.35
C MET A 198 16.34 -1.50 -9.95
N LYS A 199 15.27 -1.89 -10.63
CA LYS A 199 14.27 -0.91 -11.11
C LYS A 199 13.49 -0.34 -9.91
N PRO A 200 13.22 0.98 -9.84
CA PRO A 200 13.48 2.03 -10.83
C PRO A 200 14.66 2.96 -10.46
N PHE A 201 15.83 2.45 -10.10
CA PHE A 201 17.01 3.30 -9.80
C PHE A 201 17.83 3.63 -11.05
N ILE A 202 18.48 4.78 -11.04
CA ILE A 202 19.42 5.24 -12.08
C ILE A 202 20.83 5.21 -11.52
N ASN A 203 21.76 4.57 -12.22
CA ASN A 203 23.18 4.68 -11.91
C ASN A 203 23.74 5.91 -12.65
N ALA A 204 24.09 6.96 -11.90
CA ALA A 204 24.66 8.16 -12.48
C ALA A 204 26.12 7.96 -12.86
N TYR A 205 26.51 8.39 -14.06
CA TYR A 205 27.91 8.55 -14.45
C TYR A 205 28.32 10.03 -14.50
N HIS A 206 27.37 10.95 -14.61
CA HIS A 206 27.61 12.39 -14.55
C HIS A 206 26.48 13.11 -13.78
N ILE A 207 26.86 14.10 -12.96
CA ILE A 207 25.94 14.95 -12.21
C ILE A 207 26.44 16.38 -12.32
N GLU A 208 25.58 17.27 -12.82
CA GLU A 208 25.81 18.71 -12.90
C GLU A 208 24.85 19.44 -11.96
N VAL A 209 25.36 20.41 -11.19
CA VAL A 209 24.53 21.25 -10.33
C VAL A 209 24.06 22.45 -11.15
N LEU A 210 22.75 22.62 -11.24
CA LEU A 210 22.14 23.75 -11.93
C LEU A 210 21.94 24.89 -10.92
N GLU A 211 22.35 26.10 -11.29
CA GLU A 211 22.15 27.33 -10.49
C GLU A 211 20.66 27.70 -10.34
#